data_AF-A0A364L8U2-F1
#
_entry.id   AF-A0A364L8U2-F1
#
_cell.length_a   1.000
_cell.length_b   1.000
_cell.length_c   1.000
_cell.angle_alpha   90.00
_cell.angle_beta   90.00
_cell.angle_gamma   90.00
#
_symmetry.space_group_name_H-M   'P 1'
#
loop_
_entity.id
_entity.type
_entity.pdbx_description
1 polymer ?
#
loop_
_entity_poly.entity_id
_entity_poly.type
_entity_poly.pdbx_seq_one_letter_code
_entity_poly.pdbx_strand_id
1 'polypeptide(L)'
;MIQDVITQYKGCVMMRSIDITDDSAPSKRQFEIMILRRDLDRCTGPRKGGYGEFKVYSYGQAYSHTSQYVWFVGTLTPKFLDKERLLAPCRKHLRSSKNFEIDSKVKAEIANDESTVIKQERIPDPQEPLDDIKRQKELGKRHYLEGDMIKSSDVWCGAAAGGKPFTDKITELFFQLNNNEKQGTIKVMQQSASHDRTQYADGAYMQARPRLWRIRCWERTGNRARNKKLCYRLAMTHRLADDNKRVAQQVINLAAQACPDDAAIQ
;
A
#
# COMPACT_ATOMS: atom_id res chain seq x y z
N MET A 1 -8.98 32.84 -19.54
CA MET A 1 -7.53 32.80 -19.79
C MET A 1 -6.98 31.40 -20.08
N ILE A 2 -7.19 30.35 -19.25
CA ILE A 2 -6.79 28.97 -19.63
C ILE A 2 -7.71 28.39 -20.73
N GLN A 3 -9.01 28.69 -20.69
CA GLN A 3 -9.99 28.21 -21.68
C GLN A 3 -9.71 28.72 -23.10
N ASP A 4 -9.23 29.96 -23.24
CA ASP A 4 -8.99 30.63 -24.54
C ASP A 4 -7.72 30.14 -25.24
N VAL A 5 -6.73 29.67 -24.47
CA VAL A 5 -5.49 29.07 -25.00
C VAL A 5 -5.76 27.66 -25.54
N ILE A 6 -6.73 26.95 -24.96
CA ILE A 6 -7.13 25.60 -25.38
C ILE A 6 -7.92 25.66 -26.71
N THR A 7 -8.81 26.64 -26.88
CA THR A 7 -9.64 26.77 -28.09
C THR A 7 -8.88 27.21 -29.34
N GLN A 8 -7.71 27.85 -29.21
CA GLN A 8 -6.89 28.30 -30.34
C GLN A 8 -5.90 27.23 -30.87
N TYR A 9 -5.73 26.10 -30.17
CA TYR A 9 -4.77 25.06 -30.55
C TYR A 9 -5.41 24.01 -31.47
N LYS A 10 -5.07 24.03 -32.77
CA LYS A 10 -5.67 23.14 -33.81
C LYS A 10 -5.09 21.72 -33.88
N GLY A 11 -4.23 21.32 -32.93
CA GLY A 11 -3.51 20.04 -32.96
C GLY A 11 -4.19 18.96 -32.11
N CYS A 12 -4.94 18.04 -32.74
CA CYS A 12 -5.55 16.90 -32.03
C CYS A 12 -4.65 15.66 -32.10
N VAL A 13 -4.24 15.14 -30.93
CA VAL A 13 -3.44 13.92 -30.80
C VAL A 13 -3.87 13.16 -29.54
N MET A 14 -4.27 11.91 -29.74
CA MET A 14 -4.63 10.93 -28.73
C MET A 14 -5.61 11.35 -27.62
N MET A 15 -6.90 11.09 -27.87
CA MET A 15 -7.92 10.98 -26.84
C MET A 15 -7.95 9.56 -26.29
N ARG A 16 -8.13 9.44 -24.96
CA ARG A 16 -8.32 8.16 -24.28
C ARG A 16 -9.51 8.31 -23.36
N SER A 17 -10.39 7.32 -23.38
CA SER A 17 -11.49 7.20 -22.44
C SER A 17 -11.18 6.05 -21.51
N ILE A 18 -11.27 6.29 -20.20
CA ILE A 18 -11.21 5.24 -19.18
C ILE A 18 -12.50 5.33 -18.39
N ASP A 19 -13.36 4.35 -18.59
CA ASP A 19 -14.58 4.21 -17.79
C ASP A 19 -14.24 3.44 -16.51
N ILE A 20 -14.37 4.11 -15.37
CA ILE A 20 -13.98 3.59 -14.05
C ILE A 20 -15.20 2.97 -13.34
N THR A 21 -16.42 3.19 -13.87
CA THR A 21 -17.65 2.65 -13.31
C THR A 21 -18.15 1.47 -14.13
N ASP A 22 -18.49 0.36 -13.47
CA ASP A 22 -19.26 -0.76 -14.05
C ASP A 22 -20.77 -0.42 -14.15
N ASP A 23 -21.18 0.77 -13.68
CA ASP A 23 -22.59 1.18 -13.67
C ASP A 23 -23.07 1.63 -15.06
N SER A 24 -24.18 1.04 -15.50
CA SER A 24 -24.84 1.25 -16.79
C SER A 24 -25.68 2.55 -16.87
N ALA A 25 -25.51 3.49 -15.94
CA ALA A 25 -26.37 4.69 -15.85
C ALA A 25 -25.89 5.85 -16.76
N PRO A 26 -26.82 6.68 -17.32
CA PRO A 26 -26.60 7.33 -18.62
C PRO A 26 -26.05 8.76 -18.58
N SER A 27 -25.68 9.34 -17.44
CA SER A 27 -25.22 10.74 -17.40
C SER A 27 -23.70 10.85 -17.31
N LYS A 28 -22.99 10.42 -18.36
CA LYS A 28 -21.54 10.64 -18.51
C LYS A 28 -21.28 12.13 -18.79
N ARG A 29 -20.94 12.90 -17.76
CA ARG A 29 -20.28 14.19 -17.98
C ARG A 29 -18.85 13.91 -18.41
N GLN A 30 -18.54 14.17 -19.68
CA GLN A 30 -17.19 14.08 -20.19
C GLN A 30 -16.39 15.28 -19.69
N PHE A 31 -15.32 15.00 -18.95
CA PHE A 31 -14.34 16.01 -18.56
C PHE A 31 -13.09 15.85 -19.42
N GLU A 32 -12.64 16.94 -20.03
CA GLU A 32 -11.39 16.96 -20.81
C GLU A 32 -10.24 17.41 -19.90
N ILE A 33 -9.22 16.56 -19.70
CA ILE A 33 -8.06 16.87 -18.85
C ILE A 33 -6.77 16.82 -19.66
N MET A 34 -6.12 17.96 -19.83
CA MET A 34 -4.81 18.03 -20.48
C MET A 34 -3.70 17.52 -19.55
N ILE A 35 -2.96 16.48 -19.96
CA ILE A 35 -1.80 15.96 -19.23
C ILE A 35 -0.54 16.20 -20.06
N LEU A 36 0.40 16.94 -19.50
CA LEU A 36 1.70 17.15 -20.13
C LEU A 36 2.56 15.89 -20.00
N ARG A 37 3.44 15.64 -20.97
CA ARG A 37 4.34 14.47 -20.98
C ARG A 37 5.12 14.29 -19.68
N ARG A 38 5.68 15.37 -19.13
CA ARG A 38 6.44 15.33 -17.86
C ARG A 38 5.60 14.88 -16.66
N ASP A 39 4.28 14.93 -16.80
CA ASP A 39 3.31 14.58 -15.78
C ASP A 39 2.63 13.23 -16.07
N LEU A 40 2.93 12.58 -17.21
CA LEU A 40 2.33 11.30 -17.62
C LEU A 40 2.61 10.18 -16.61
N ASP A 41 3.86 10.06 -16.15
CA ASP A 41 4.23 9.09 -15.10
C ASP A 41 3.57 9.41 -13.75
N ARG A 42 3.22 10.68 -13.49
CA ARG A 42 2.51 11.10 -12.28
C ARG A 42 1.01 10.82 -12.34
N CYS A 43 0.46 10.80 -13.55
CA CYS A 43 -0.94 10.49 -13.85
C CYS A 43 -1.19 8.99 -14.04
N THR A 44 -0.16 8.21 -14.38
CA THR A 44 -0.24 6.76 -14.61
C THR A 44 0.46 5.95 -13.50
N GLY A 45 1.38 6.54 -12.74
CA GLY A 45 2.11 5.85 -11.69
C GLY A 45 1.23 5.27 -10.56
N PRO A 46 1.70 4.19 -9.88
CA PRO A 46 0.99 3.62 -8.74
C PRO A 46 1.02 4.62 -7.58
N ARG A 47 -0.08 5.36 -7.38
CA ARG A 47 -0.24 6.17 -6.17
C ARG A 47 -0.52 5.25 -4.98
N LYS A 48 0.28 5.41 -3.92
CA LYS A 48 0.07 4.73 -2.63
C LYS A 48 -1.23 5.24 -2.01
N GLY A 49 -2.28 4.43 -2.06
CA GLY A 49 -3.55 4.68 -1.38
C GLY A 49 -4.52 5.57 -2.17
N GLY A 50 -5.50 4.93 -2.82
CA GLY A 50 -6.62 5.60 -3.45
C GLY A 50 -6.31 6.11 -4.86
N TYR A 51 -7.16 5.72 -5.80
CA TYR A 51 -7.30 6.38 -7.10
C TYR A 51 -7.28 7.89 -6.88
N GLY A 52 -6.49 8.62 -7.66
CA GLY A 52 -6.56 10.08 -7.66
C GLY A 52 -7.94 10.48 -8.16
N GLU A 53 -8.88 10.65 -7.23
CA GLU A 53 -10.21 11.14 -7.51
C GLU A 53 -10.07 12.61 -7.89
N PHE A 54 -10.12 12.92 -9.19
CA PHE A 54 -10.40 14.29 -9.61
C PHE A 54 -11.86 14.58 -9.25
N LYS A 55 -12.11 14.98 -8.00
CA LYS A 55 -13.43 15.43 -7.57
C LYS A 55 -13.74 16.76 -8.23
N VAL A 56 -14.42 16.71 -9.36
CA VAL A 56 -15.12 17.87 -9.87
C VAL A 56 -16.44 17.95 -9.13
N TYR A 57 -16.50 18.80 -8.10
CA TYR A 57 -17.73 19.02 -7.35
C TYR A 57 -18.74 19.75 -8.24
N SER A 58 -19.74 19.00 -8.70
CA SER A 58 -20.95 19.54 -9.31
C SER A 58 -22.14 18.85 -8.67
N TYR A 59 -22.94 19.61 -7.92
CA TYR A 59 -24.28 19.25 -7.47
C TYR A 59 -24.45 17.80 -6.98
N GLY A 60 -23.69 17.40 -5.95
CA GLY A 60 -24.07 16.31 -5.05
C GLY A 60 -23.76 14.86 -5.47
N GLN A 61 -23.11 14.60 -6.61
CA GLN A 61 -22.65 13.24 -6.98
C GLN A 61 -21.18 13.24 -7.41
N ALA A 62 -20.41 12.27 -6.91
CA ALA A 62 -19.01 12.06 -7.29
C ALA A 62 -18.94 11.06 -8.44
N TYR A 63 -18.51 11.51 -9.61
CA TYR A 63 -18.20 10.66 -10.75
C TYR A 63 -16.70 10.71 -11.00
N SER A 64 -16.09 9.56 -11.30
CA SER A 64 -14.68 9.46 -11.69
C SER A 64 -14.59 9.08 -13.16
N HIS A 65 -14.55 10.07 -14.04
CA HIS A 65 -14.20 9.88 -15.44
C HIS A 65 -12.85 10.56 -15.68
N THR A 66 -11.82 9.80 -16.06
CA THR A 66 -10.49 10.37 -16.32
C THR A 66 -10.14 10.14 -17.78
N SER A 67 -10.31 11.17 -18.60
CA SER A 67 -9.81 11.20 -19.96
C SER A 67 -8.39 11.75 -19.95
N GLN A 68 -7.41 10.94 -20.35
CA GLN A 68 -6.00 11.34 -20.42
C GLN A 68 -5.61 11.71 -21.84
N TYR A 69 -5.28 12.98 -22.08
CA TYR A 69 -4.86 13.48 -23.39
C TYR A 69 -3.34 13.67 -23.43
N VAL A 70 -2.69 13.17 -24.48
CA VAL A 70 -1.24 13.36 -24.71
C VAL A 70 -1.02 14.09 -26.02
N TRP A 71 -0.64 15.36 -25.93
CA TRP A 71 -0.60 16.29 -27.06
C TRP A 71 0.78 16.36 -27.72
N PHE A 72 0.97 15.82 -28.93
CA PHE A 72 2.13 16.11 -29.79
C PHE A 72 1.84 15.94 -31.29
N VAL A 73 1.48 17.00 -32.03
CA VAL A 73 1.73 17.11 -33.49
C VAL A 73 1.90 18.59 -33.84
N GLY A 74 2.98 18.90 -34.56
CA GLY A 74 3.45 20.24 -34.94
C GLY A 74 4.98 20.31 -34.98
N THR A 75 5.66 19.40 -34.28
CA THR A 75 7.11 19.23 -34.44
C THR A 75 7.37 18.31 -35.64
N LEU A 76 7.74 18.90 -36.77
CA LEU A 76 8.21 18.27 -38.02
C LEU A 76 9.50 17.44 -37.85
N THR A 77 9.87 17.08 -36.63
CA THR A 77 10.99 16.18 -36.34
C THR A 77 10.46 14.75 -36.22
N PRO A 78 10.76 13.85 -37.17
CA PRO A 78 10.29 12.45 -37.20
C PRO A 78 10.65 11.63 -35.94
N LYS A 79 11.53 12.14 -35.08
CA LYS A 79 12.07 11.47 -33.90
C LYS A 79 11.27 11.68 -32.60
N PHE A 80 10.25 12.55 -32.58
CA PHE A 80 9.47 12.81 -31.35
C PHE A 80 8.26 11.87 -31.17
N LEU A 81 7.76 11.29 -32.27
CA LEU A 81 6.63 10.35 -32.29
C LEU A 81 7.12 8.91 -32.34
N ASP A 82 8.07 8.56 -31.47
CA ASP A 82 8.31 7.17 -31.16
C ASP A 82 7.06 6.65 -30.41
N LYS A 83 6.16 6.03 -31.16
CA LYS A 83 4.85 5.54 -30.66
C LYS A 83 5.03 4.59 -29.49
N GLU A 84 6.11 3.80 -29.50
CA GLU A 84 6.53 2.92 -28.41
C GLU A 84 6.67 3.72 -27.10
N ARG A 85 7.32 4.89 -27.16
CA ARG A 85 7.55 5.74 -25.98
C ARG A 85 6.28 6.37 -25.40
N LEU A 86 5.25 6.59 -26.22
CA LEU A 86 3.97 7.17 -25.77
C LEU A 86 3.03 6.13 -25.16
N LEU A 87 3.13 4.88 -25.62
CA LEU A 87 2.23 3.79 -25.24
C LEU A 87 2.84 2.88 -24.16
N ALA A 88 4.16 2.81 -24.05
CA ALA A 88 4.84 2.01 -23.03
C ALA A 88 4.40 2.33 -21.58
N PRO A 89 4.22 3.60 -21.17
CA PRO A 89 3.69 3.89 -19.84
C PRO A 89 2.28 3.32 -19.63
N CYS A 90 1.42 3.34 -20.65
CA CYS A 90 0.06 2.79 -20.58
C CYS A 90 0.08 1.29 -20.37
N ARG A 91 0.89 0.56 -21.13
CA ARG A 91 1.07 -0.89 -20.96
C ARG A 91 1.56 -1.24 -19.56
N LYS A 92 2.37 -0.38 -18.94
CA LYS A 92 2.90 -0.60 -17.60
C LYS A 92 1.87 -0.32 -16.51
N HIS A 93 1.07 0.73 -16.69
CA HIS A 93 0.31 1.35 -15.62
C HIS A 93 -1.21 1.14 -15.68
N LEU A 94 -1.76 0.93 -16.88
CA LEU A 94 -3.20 0.81 -17.10
C LEU A 94 -3.63 -0.63 -17.36
N ARG A 95 -2.73 -1.62 -17.21
CA ARG A 95 -3.10 -3.02 -17.39
C ARG A 95 -4.28 -3.42 -16.49
N SER A 96 -5.06 -4.39 -16.98
CA SER A 96 -6.32 -4.84 -16.41
C SER A 96 -7.48 -3.82 -16.50
N SER A 97 -7.31 -2.69 -17.20
CA SER A 97 -8.42 -1.77 -17.49
C SER A 97 -9.30 -2.31 -18.64
N LYS A 98 -10.37 -3.03 -18.30
CA LYS A 98 -11.29 -3.69 -19.26
C LYS A 98 -11.92 -2.71 -20.26
N ASN A 99 -12.18 -1.48 -19.81
CA ASN A 99 -12.85 -0.42 -20.58
C ASN A 99 -11.87 0.59 -21.20
N PHE A 100 -10.60 0.21 -21.40
CA PHE A 100 -9.61 1.08 -22.00
C PHE A 100 -9.81 1.18 -23.52
N GLU A 101 -9.96 2.41 -24.04
CA GLU A 101 -10.11 2.68 -25.46
C GLU A 101 -9.20 3.84 -25.91
N ILE A 102 -8.60 3.71 -27.08
CA ILE A 102 -7.77 4.74 -27.73
C ILE A 102 -8.58 5.32 -28.88
N ASP A 103 -9.16 6.50 -28.68
CA ASP A 103 -10.13 7.10 -29.59
C ASP A 103 -9.50 8.17 -30.49
N SER A 104 -8.41 7.85 -31.18
CA SER A 104 -7.61 8.88 -31.84
C SER A 104 -6.99 8.50 -33.17
N LYS A 105 -6.41 9.50 -33.85
CA LYS A 105 -5.67 9.46 -35.13
C LYS A 105 -4.46 8.50 -35.18
N VAL A 106 -4.37 7.54 -34.27
CA VAL A 106 -3.50 6.38 -34.40
C VAL A 106 -4.13 5.40 -35.37
N LYS A 107 -3.31 4.67 -36.13
CA LYS A 107 -3.80 3.60 -37.00
C LYS A 107 -4.62 2.61 -36.15
N ALA A 108 -5.79 2.22 -36.62
CA ALA A 108 -6.72 1.36 -35.88
C ALA A 108 -6.04 0.07 -35.37
N GLU A 109 -5.16 -0.52 -36.17
CA GLU A 109 -4.34 -1.69 -35.79
C GLU A 109 -3.57 -1.47 -34.49
N ILE A 110 -2.80 -0.38 -34.39
CA ILE A 110 -1.99 -0.07 -33.21
C ILE A 110 -2.88 0.23 -32.00
N ALA A 111 -3.98 0.94 -32.22
CA ALA A 111 -4.94 1.26 -31.15
C ALA A 111 -5.57 -0.02 -30.58
N ASN A 112 -5.92 -0.97 -31.45
CA ASN A 112 -6.49 -2.26 -31.08
C ASN A 112 -5.47 -3.15 -30.38
N ASP A 113 -4.24 -3.24 -30.89
CA ASP A 113 -3.16 -4.03 -30.28
C ASP A 113 -2.86 -3.56 -28.86
N GLU A 114 -2.69 -2.25 -28.67
CA GLU A 114 -2.41 -1.66 -27.35
C GLU A 114 -3.60 -1.83 -26.39
N SER A 115 -4.82 -1.60 -26.88
CA SER A 115 -6.02 -1.83 -26.07
C SER A 115 -6.14 -3.29 -25.65
N THR A 116 -5.78 -4.24 -26.53
CA THR A 116 -5.78 -5.67 -26.23
C THR A 116 -4.75 -5.98 -25.14
N VAL A 117 -3.52 -5.48 -25.24
CA VAL A 117 -2.45 -5.67 -24.24
C VAL A 117 -2.83 -5.05 -22.88
N ILE A 118 -3.50 -3.90 -22.89
CA ILE A 118 -3.90 -3.19 -21.67
C ILE A 118 -5.10 -3.87 -21.01
N LYS A 119 -6.06 -4.38 -21.79
CA LYS A 119 -7.22 -5.12 -21.28
C LYS A 119 -6.86 -6.48 -20.70
N GLN A 120 -5.74 -7.08 -21.14
CA GLN A 120 -5.24 -8.32 -20.54
C GLN A 120 -4.99 -8.13 -19.04
N GLU A 121 -5.48 -9.08 -18.26
CA GLU A 121 -5.24 -9.10 -16.82
C GLU A 121 -3.73 -9.19 -16.58
N ARG A 122 -3.19 -8.21 -15.85
CA ARG A 122 -1.83 -8.34 -15.33
C ARG A 122 -1.85 -9.43 -14.28
N ILE A 123 -1.37 -10.60 -14.67
CA ILE A 123 -0.83 -11.56 -13.72
C ILE A 123 0.46 -10.93 -13.20
N PRO A 124 0.49 -10.42 -11.96
CA PRO A 124 1.71 -9.84 -11.42
C PRO A 124 2.76 -10.95 -11.39
N ASP A 125 4.00 -10.64 -11.75
CA ASP A 125 5.10 -11.54 -11.43
C ASP A 125 5.05 -11.77 -9.91
N PRO A 126 4.90 -13.01 -9.41
CA PRO A 126 4.90 -13.28 -7.98
C PRO A 126 6.15 -12.74 -7.26
N GLN A 127 7.24 -12.54 -8.01
CA GLN A 127 8.49 -12.02 -7.51
C GLN A 127 8.50 -10.50 -7.30
N GLU A 128 7.74 -9.73 -8.10
CA GLU A 128 7.68 -8.26 -7.99
C GLU A 128 7.21 -7.77 -6.61
N PRO A 129 6.09 -8.28 -6.03
CA PRO A 129 5.69 -7.91 -4.68
C PRO A 129 6.71 -8.33 -3.61
N LEU A 130 7.38 -9.47 -3.80
CA LEU A 130 8.40 -9.94 -2.87
C LEU A 130 9.63 -9.04 -2.87
N ASP A 131 10.04 -8.57 -4.05
CA ASP A 131 11.18 -7.68 -4.19
C ASP A 131 10.86 -6.27 -3.69
N ASP A 132 9.63 -5.79 -3.88
CA ASP A 132 9.19 -4.54 -3.25
C ASP A 132 9.19 -4.66 -1.71
N ILE A 133 8.66 -5.75 -1.14
CA ILE A 133 8.72 -5.98 0.32
C ILE A 133 10.17 -6.01 0.81
N LYS A 134 11.08 -6.74 0.15
CA LYS A 134 12.50 -6.77 0.50
C LYS A 134 13.10 -5.36 0.46
N ARG A 135 12.77 -4.58 -0.57
CA ARG A 135 13.20 -3.19 -0.70
C ARG A 135 12.68 -2.32 0.43
N GLN A 136 11.38 -2.38 0.76
CA GLN A 136 10.80 -1.62 1.89
C GLN A 136 11.43 -2.04 3.22
N LYS A 137 11.69 -3.34 3.43
CA LYS A 137 12.38 -3.85 4.63
C LYS A 137 13.75 -3.19 4.79
N GLU A 138 14.60 -3.26 3.76
CA GLU A 138 15.95 -2.68 3.81
C GLU A 138 15.94 -1.15 3.87
N LEU A 139 14.92 -0.50 3.29
CA LEU A 139 14.73 0.95 3.41
C LEU A 139 14.37 1.36 4.84
N GLY A 140 13.39 0.70 5.47
CA GLY A 140 13.05 1.00 6.87
C GLY A 140 14.19 0.66 7.82
N LYS A 141 14.96 -0.40 7.56
CA LYS A 141 16.18 -0.72 8.32
C LYS A 141 17.21 0.41 8.27
N ARG A 142 17.39 1.06 7.11
CA ARG A 142 18.28 2.23 7.00
C ARG A 142 17.79 3.39 7.86
N HIS A 143 16.52 3.77 7.76
CA HIS A 143 15.95 4.82 8.61
C HIS A 143 16.06 4.52 10.10
N TYR A 144 15.89 3.26 10.49
CA TYR A 144 16.10 2.82 11.86
C TYR A 144 17.55 3.03 12.33
N LEU A 145 18.53 2.63 11.52
CA LEU A 145 19.96 2.81 11.83
C LEU A 145 20.37 4.29 11.87
N GLU A 146 19.67 5.14 11.12
CA GLU A 146 19.83 6.61 11.10
C GLU A 146 19.13 7.32 12.28
N GLY A 147 18.35 6.59 13.09
CA GLY A 147 17.58 7.15 14.20
C GLY A 147 16.23 7.79 13.83
N ASP A 148 15.83 7.75 12.55
CA ASP A 148 14.54 8.27 12.08
C ASP A 148 13.43 7.22 12.21
N MET A 149 12.94 7.09 13.45
CA MET A 149 11.96 6.08 13.83
C MET A 149 10.59 6.28 13.14
N ILE A 150 10.22 7.53 12.82
CA ILE A 150 8.94 7.86 12.17
C ILE A 150 8.96 7.33 10.72
N LYS A 151 10.00 7.68 9.94
CA LYS A 151 10.11 7.19 8.55
C LYS A 151 10.27 5.68 8.48
N SER A 152 11.01 5.08 9.41
CA SER A 152 11.13 3.63 9.51
C SER A 152 9.76 2.96 9.70
N SER A 153 8.92 3.51 10.59
CA SER A 153 7.57 3.00 10.86
C SER A 153 6.66 3.11 9.64
N ASP A 154 6.62 4.27 8.97
CA ASP A 154 5.77 4.50 7.80
C ASP A 154 6.10 3.56 6.63
N VAL A 155 7.39 3.35 6.38
CA VAL A 155 7.89 2.45 5.33
C VAL A 155 7.49 1.00 5.60
N TRP A 156 7.62 0.53 6.84
CA TRP A 156 7.26 -0.85 7.18
C TRP A 156 5.75 -1.09 7.22
N CYS A 157 4.94 -0.11 7.64
CA CYS A 157 3.48 -0.19 7.59
C CYS A 157 2.95 -0.31 6.16
N GLY A 158 3.52 0.44 5.20
CA GLY A 158 3.09 0.40 3.81
C GLY A 158 3.31 -0.94 3.11
N ALA A 159 4.26 -1.76 3.57
CA ALA A 159 4.60 -3.05 2.96
C ALA A 159 3.56 -4.17 3.25
N ALA A 160 2.55 -3.93 4.09
CA ALA A 160 1.72 -4.98 4.71
C ALA A 160 0.37 -5.34 4.00
N ALA A 161 0.06 -4.90 2.77
CA ALA A 161 -1.33 -4.92 2.23
C ALA A 161 -1.66 -5.85 1.00
N GLY A 162 -1.65 -7.19 1.07
CA GLY A 162 -1.83 -8.10 -0.11
C GLY A 162 -2.25 -9.56 0.22
N GLY A 163 -2.74 -10.34 -0.77
CA GLY A 163 -3.56 -11.60 -0.65
C GLY A 163 -2.99 -12.81 0.12
N LYS A 164 -3.69 -13.96 0.26
CA LYS A 164 -3.44 -14.95 1.35
C LYS A 164 -1.98 -15.40 1.61
N PRO A 165 -1.17 -15.85 0.63
CA PRO A 165 0.24 -16.19 0.88
C PRO A 165 1.09 -14.97 1.27
N PHE A 166 0.71 -13.79 0.76
CA PHE A 166 1.26 -12.51 1.18
C PHE A 166 0.75 -12.12 2.56
N THR A 167 -0.55 -12.28 2.90
CA THR A 167 -1.03 -12.02 4.26
C THR A 167 -0.34 -12.93 5.25
N ASP A 168 -0.05 -14.19 4.90
CA ASP A 168 0.65 -15.13 5.77
C ASP A 168 2.11 -14.68 5.97
N LYS A 169 2.83 -14.27 4.91
CA LYS A 169 4.20 -13.72 4.99
C LYS A 169 4.28 -12.34 5.68
N ILE A 170 3.28 -11.49 5.48
CA ILE A 170 3.18 -10.20 6.16
C ILE A 170 2.80 -10.38 7.60
N THR A 171 1.84 -11.25 7.90
CA THR A 171 1.48 -11.61 9.28
C THR A 171 2.72 -12.11 10.00
N GLU A 172 3.53 -12.94 9.34
CA GLU A 172 4.81 -13.40 9.85
C GLU A 172 5.80 -12.25 10.10
N LEU A 173 6.06 -11.41 9.11
CA LEU A 173 6.95 -10.26 9.25
C LEU A 173 6.47 -9.32 10.37
N PHE A 174 5.17 -9.11 10.44
CA PHE A 174 4.52 -8.29 11.43
C PHE A 174 4.67 -8.87 12.84
N PHE A 175 4.56 -10.20 13.00
CA PHE A 175 4.87 -10.86 14.27
C PHE A 175 6.33 -10.66 14.69
N GLN A 176 7.28 -10.75 13.75
CA GLN A 176 8.69 -10.50 14.03
C GLN A 176 8.94 -9.05 14.46
N LEU A 177 8.40 -8.08 13.73
CA LEU A 177 8.55 -6.66 14.02
C LEU A 177 8.04 -6.32 15.41
N ASN A 178 6.87 -6.84 15.78
CA ASN A 178 6.30 -6.56 17.09
C ASN A 178 7.00 -7.28 18.22
N ASN A 179 7.48 -8.50 17.96
CA ASN A 179 8.38 -9.16 18.90
C ASN A 179 9.62 -8.30 19.17
N ASN A 180 10.23 -7.74 18.13
CA ASN A 180 11.40 -6.89 18.27
C ASN A 180 11.09 -5.57 18.97
N GLU A 181 9.96 -4.94 18.63
CA GLU A 181 9.46 -3.74 19.31
C GLU A 181 9.32 -3.98 20.81
N LYS A 182 8.59 -5.03 21.24
CA LYS A 182 8.41 -5.32 22.68
C LYS A 182 9.71 -5.66 23.38
N GLN A 183 10.65 -6.32 22.70
CA GLN A 183 11.99 -6.51 23.24
C GLN A 183 12.72 -5.17 23.45
N GLY A 184 12.56 -4.22 22.53
CA GLY A 184 13.06 -2.85 22.66
C GLY A 184 12.41 -2.12 23.82
N THR A 185 11.08 -2.16 23.94
CA THR A 185 10.33 -1.56 25.06
C THR A 185 10.81 -2.12 26.39
N ILE A 186 11.00 -3.43 26.52
CA ILE A 186 11.53 -4.06 27.74
C ILE A 186 12.91 -3.47 28.10
N LYS A 187 13.81 -3.32 27.12
CA LYS A 187 15.14 -2.74 27.36
C LYS A 187 15.06 -1.29 27.82
N VAL A 188 14.18 -0.49 27.21
CA VAL A 188 13.93 0.90 27.64
C VAL A 188 13.40 0.91 29.08
N MET A 189 12.38 0.12 29.39
CA MET A 189 11.81 0.04 30.74
C MET A 189 12.83 -0.39 31.80
N GLN A 190 13.74 -1.30 31.47
CA GLN A 190 14.83 -1.71 32.37
C GLN A 190 15.78 -0.54 32.72
N GLN A 191 15.90 0.45 31.85
CA GLN A 191 16.74 1.64 32.01
C GLN A 191 15.97 2.86 32.54
N SER A 192 14.64 2.88 32.39
CA SER A 192 13.78 3.98 32.83
C SER A 192 13.52 3.96 34.34
N ALA A 193 13.19 5.14 34.89
CA ALA A 193 12.70 5.29 36.24
C ALA A 193 11.35 4.56 36.43
N SER A 194 11.03 4.16 37.66
CA SER A 194 9.85 3.33 37.95
C SER A 194 8.53 3.95 37.49
N HIS A 195 8.39 5.28 37.56
CA HIS A 195 7.14 5.97 37.23
C HIS A 195 6.84 6.01 35.71
N ASP A 196 7.86 5.96 34.85
CA ASP A 196 7.69 5.97 33.39
C ASP A 196 7.31 4.60 32.83
N ARG A 197 7.61 3.52 33.57
CA ARG A 197 7.44 2.14 33.12
C ARG A 197 5.98 1.78 32.83
N THR A 198 5.05 2.31 33.62
CA THR A 198 3.61 2.08 33.43
C THR A 198 3.12 2.59 32.07
N GLN A 199 3.58 3.78 31.66
CA GLN A 199 3.21 4.34 30.35
C GLN A 199 3.70 3.46 29.20
N TYR A 200 4.92 2.93 29.31
CA TYR A 200 5.47 1.99 28.32
C TYR A 200 4.73 0.65 28.30
N ALA A 201 4.34 0.14 29.47
CA ALA A 201 3.57 -1.10 29.58
C ALA A 201 2.18 -0.96 28.94
N ASP A 202 1.46 0.13 29.24
CA ASP A 202 0.15 0.41 28.66
C ASP A 202 0.23 0.64 27.14
N GLY A 203 1.23 1.38 26.67
CA GLY A 203 1.47 1.57 25.24
C GLY A 203 1.74 0.24 24.52
N ALA A 204 2.59 -0.60 25.11
CA ALA A 204 2.88 -1.93 24.60
C ALA A 204 1.63 -2.82 24.54
N TYR A 205 0.81 -2.79 25.59
CA TYR A 205 -0.43 -3.56 25.67
C TYR A 205 -1.47 -3.08 24.66
N MET A 206 -1.72 -1.77 24.56
CA MET A 206 -2.72 -1.21 23.66
C MET A 206 -2.42 -1.52 22.19
N GLN A 207 -1.14 -1.50 21.79
CA GLN A 207 -0.72 -1.88 20.44
C GLN A 207 -0.88 -3.38 20.16
N ALA A 208 -0.72 -4.23 21.19
CA ALA A 208 -0.85 -5.68 21.06
C ALA A 208 -2.30 -6.18 21.25
N ARG A 209 -3.15 -5.41 21.95
CA ARG A 209 -4.51 -5.80 22.34
C ARG A 209 -5.39 -6.24 21.17
N PRO A 210 -5.49 -5.53 20.02
CA PRO A 210 -6.28 -5.99 18.87
C PRO A 210 -5.88 -7.39 18.36
N ARG A 211 -4.68 -7.83 18.73
CA ARG A 211 -4.07 -9.10 18.29
C ARG A 211 -4.19 -10.16 19.36
N LEU A 212 -4.12 -9.79 20.63
CA LEU A 212 -4.51 -10.65 21.75
C LEU A 212 -5.95 -11.19 21.55
N TRP A 213 -6.84 -10.39 20.96
CA TRP A 213 -8.18 -10.84 20.58
C TRP A 213 -8.21 -11.85 19.44
N ARG A 214 -7.26 -11.76 18.49
CA ARG A 214 -7.15 -12.69 17.36
C ARG A 214 -6.44 -14.00 17.73
N ILE A 215 -5.83 -14.12 18.92
CA ILE A 215 -5.16 -15.35 19.40
C ILE A 215 -6.06 -16.57 19.38
N ARG A 216 -7.35 -16.38 19.70
CA ARG A 216 -8.33 -17.48 19.62
C ARG A 216 -8.55 -18.00 18.20
N CYS A 217 -8.25 -17.21 17.16
CA CYS A 217 -8.32 -17.63 15.77
C CYS A 217 -6.98 -18.16 15.24
N TRP A 218 -5.90 -18.16 16.04
CA TRP A 218 -4.52 -18.39 15.57
C TRP A 218 -4.08 -19.85 15.54
N GLU A 219 -4.87 -20.79 16.07
CA GLU A 219 -4.63 -22.23 15.87
C GLU A 219 -4.53 -22.59 14.39
N ARG A 220 -5.24 -21.87 13.51
CA ARG A 220 -5.18 -22.03 12.05
C ARG A 220 -3.88 -21.57 11.39
N THR A 221 -3.05 -20.78 12.05
CA THR A 221 -1.83 -20.20 11.44
C THR A 221 -0.55 -21.01 11.71
N GLY A 222 -0.61 -22.05 12.54
CA GLY A 222 0.53 -22.93 12.83
C GLY A 222 1.67 -22.27 13.62
N ASN A 223 1.51 -21.06 14.16
CA ASN A 223 2.61 -20.22 14.64
C ASN A 223 2.69 -20.08 16.17
N ARG A 224 2.48 -21.18 16.90
CA ARG A 224 2.36 -21.20 18.38
C ARG A 224 3.58 -20.60 19.10
N ALA A 225 4.80 -20.96 18.68
CA ALA A 225 6.04 -20.51 19.31
C ALA A 225 6.26 -18.98 19.24
N ARG A 226 5.83 -18.32 18.16
CA ARG A 226 5.97 -16.86 18.01
C ARG A 226 4.95 -16.10 18.86
N ASN A 227 3.74 -16.64 18.97
CA ASN A 227 2.67 -16.08 19.80
C ASN A 227 3.03 -16.17 21.28
N LYS A 228 3.54 -17.33 21.70
CA LYS A 228 4.14 -17.55 23.01
C LYS A 228 5.13 -16.43 23.35
N LYS A 229 6.07 -16.14 22.45
CA LYS A 229 7.11 -15.10 22.66
C LYS A 229 6.53 -13.69 22.80
N LEU A 230 5.52 -13.34 22.01
CA LEU A 230 4.84 -12.04 22.12
C LEU A 230 4.08 -11.90 23.44
N CYS A 231 3.28 -12.91 23.80
CA CYS A 231 2.52 -12.93 25.06
C CYS A 231 3.43 -12.88 26.29
N TYR A 232 4.54 -13.64 26.28
CA TYR A 232 5.56 -13.59 27.31
C TYR A 232 6.14 -12.18 27.46
N ARG A 233 6.52 -11.53 26.36
CA ARG A 233 7.09 -10.18 26.39
C ARG A 233 6.10 -9.12 26.90
N LEU A 234 4.82 -9.24 26.58
CA LEU A 234 3.77 -8.37 27.13
C LEU A 234 3.56 -8.60 28.63
N ALA A 235 3.63 -9.84 29.09
CA ALA A 235 3.58 -10.13 30.52
C ALA A 235 4.79 -9.49 31.23
N MET A 236 5.97 -9.54 30.61
CA MET A 236 7.17 -8.93 31.15
C MET A 236 7.11 -7.41 31.23
N THR A 237 6.48 -6.71 30.27
CA THR A 237 6.32 -5.25 30.37
C THR A 237 5.51 -4.86 31.61
N HIS A 238 4.36 -5.51 31.85
CA HIS A 238 3.56 -5.24 33.05
C HIS A 238 4.24 -5.67 34.36
N ARG A 239 5.00 -6.78 34.34
CA ARG A 239 5.82 -7.17 35.50
C ARG A 239 6.89 -6.13 35.84
N LEU A 240 7.56 -5.57 34.82
CA LEU A 240 8.59 -4.54 35.02
C LEU A 240 8.04 -3.19 35.49
N ALA A 241 6.79 -2.89 35.12
CA ALA A 241 6.07 -1.70 35.59
C ALA A 241 5.44 -1.86 36.98
N ASP A 242 5.34 -3.09 37.49
CA ASP A 242 4.61 -3.44 38.73
C ASP A 242 3.18 -2.85 38.77
N ASP A 243 2.52 -2.80 37.61
CA ASP A 243 1.24 -2.12 37.43
C ASP A 243 0.04 -3.09 37.47
N ASN A 244 -0.25 -3.77 36.37
CA ASN A 244 -1.46 -4.51 36.13
C ASN A 244 -1.16 -6.02 36.16
N LYS A 245 -1.01 -6.54 37.38
CA LYS A 245 -0.72 -7.96 37.65
C LYS A 245 -1.73 -8.90 37.01
N ARG A 246 -3.00 -8.47 36.91
CA ARG A 246 -4.06 -9.24 36.25
C ARG A 246 -3.81 -9.40 34.75
N VAL A 247 -3.45 -8.31 34.07
CA VAL A 247 -3.10 -8.37 32.65
C VAL A 247 -1.85 -9.23 32.45
N ALA A 248 -0.79 -9.01 33.25
CA ALA A 248 0.42 -9.82 33.20
C ALA A 248 0.12 -11.33 33.35
N GLN A 249 -0.74 -11.70 34.31
CA GLN A 249 -1.16 -13.09 34.51
C GLN A 249 -1.99 -13.62 33.32
N GLN A 250 -2.87 -12.81 32.76
CA GLN A 250 -3.68 -13.22 31.62
C GLN A 250 -2.81 -13.51 30.39
N VAL A 251 -1.87 -12.63 30.04
CA VAL A 251 -1.01 -12.86 28.88
C VAL A 251 0.01 -13.98 29.10
N ILE A 252 0.53 -14.20 30.31
CA ILE A 252 1.41 -15.35 30.57
C ILE A 252 0.63 -16.67 30.48
N ASN A 253 -0.62 -16.72 30.93
CA ASN A 253 -1.47 -17.90 30.77
C ASN A 253 -1.75 -18.20 29.30
N LEU A 254 -1.97 -17.18 28.47
CA LEU A 254 -2.09 -17.36 27.01
C LEU A 254 -0.80 -17.90 26.40
N ALA A 255 0.36 -17.47 26.91
CA ALA A 255 1.66 -17.98 26.47
C ALA A 255 1.85 -19.46 26.86
N ALA A 256 1.43 -19.83 28.08
CA ALA A 256 1.46 -21.21 28.58
C ALA A 256 0.53 -22.13 27.78
N GLN A 257 -0.69 -21.67 27.46
CA GLN A 257 -1.62 -22.41 26.61
C GLN A 257 -1.06 -22.63 25.20
N ALA A 258 -0.31 -21.66 24.65
CA ALA A 258 0.29 -21.80 23.33
C ALA A 258 1.46 -22.81 23.30
N CYS A 259 2.23 -22.90 24.39
CA CYS A 259 3.38 -23.80 24.52
C CYS A 259 3.45 -24.36 25.96
N PRO A 260 2.66 -25.41 26.29
CA PRO A 260 2.52 -25.90 27.66
C PRO A 260 3.81 -26.51 28.21
N ASP A 261 4.66 -27.06 27.33
CA ASP A 261 5.91 -27.74 27.72
C ASP A 261 7.09 -26.77 27.91
N ASP A 262 6.87 -25.46 27.82
CA ASP A 262 7.95 -24.48 27.86
C ASP A 262 8.29 -24.04 29.29
N ALA A 263 9.40 -24.56 29.81
CA ALA A 263 9.87 -24.32 31.17
C ALA A 263 10.14 -22.84 31.51
N ALA A 264 10.30 -21.96 30.51
CA ALA A 264 10.50 -20.52 30.77
C ALA A 264 9.18 -19.77 31.06
N ILE A 265 8.04 -20.43 30.92
CA ILE A 265 6.70 -19.85 31.11
C ILE A 265 5.97 -20.42 32.34
N GLN A 266 6.25 -21.68 32.68
CA GLN A 266 5.78 -22.29 33.93
C GLN A 266 6.45 -21.60 35.13
#